data_AF-A0A7D4AC75-F1
#
_entry.id   AF-A0A7D4AC75-F1
#
_cell.length_a   1.000
_cell.length_b   1.000
_cell.length_c   1.000
_cell.angle_alpha   90.00
_cell.angle_beta   90.00
_cell.angle_gamma   90.00
#
_symmetry.space_group_name_H-M   'P 1'
#
loop_
_entity.id
_entity.type
_entity.pdbx_description
1 polymer ?
#
loop_
_entity_poly.entity_id
_entity_poly.type
_entity_poly.pdbx_seq_one_letter_code
_entity_poly.pdbx_strand_id
1 'polypeptide(L)'
;MTSLMKGVLRGIAAGAAGTTALNATTEADMAIRGRPASDVPATVAGTLADLAGARVPGDARERGDRLDGLGALGGTFTGLAVGALAGALRAAGIRLPAVIGGPLLGAAAMAAADLPIVRLGISDPRTWTRADWVSDAVPHLLYGMTTHAVLAAQFRADEERKAQRQPRPDRPSRRALMRAAALGAAAGCRSSAGLSALALRSRRYHPGLSGRLSHPAVKAVNGLLTMAEMGLDKLPSAPPRTSPQGLAPRVAIAAVTARAVARRDGIRSGPPVLLAAAAATASAAAGVRLREAAADRMGSDLPGALAEDAAAALLGQVGAAR
;
A
#
# COMPACT_ATOMS: atom_id res chain seq x y z
N MET A 1 -11.12 -12.52 -17.06
CA MET A 1 -9.95 -11.60 -17.16
C MET A 1 -8.72 -12.39 -17.58
N THR A 2 -8.22 -12.18 -18.80
CA THR A 2 -7.11 -12.91 -19.43
C THR A 2 -5.77 -12.67 -18.69
N SER A 3 -4.79 -13.56 -18.88
CA SER A 3 -3.44 -13.41 -18.32
C SER A 3 -2.80 -12.08 -18.72
N LEU A 4 -3.01 -11.68 -19.98
CA LEU A 4 -2.51 -10.42 -20.54
C LEU A 4 -3.11 -9.20 -19.83
N MET A 5 -4.42 -9.14 -19.64
CA MET A 5 -5.08 -8.01 -18.96
C MET A 5 -4.61 -7.86 -17.50
N LYS A 6 -4.39 -8.99 -16.80
CA LYS A 6 -3.77 -8.95 -15.46
C LYS A 6 -2.34 -8.42 -15.50
N GLY A 7 -1.58 -8.78 -16.52
CA GLY A 7 -0.23 -8.25 -16.79
C GLY A 7 -0.24 -6.74 -16.96
N VAL A 8 -1.11 -6.22 -17.82
CA VAL A 8 -1.28 -4.78 -18.06
C VAL A 8 -1.61 -4.05 -16.76
N LEU A 9 -2.61 -4.50 -15.99
CA LEU A 9 -3.00 -3.84 -14.73
C LEU A 9 -1.87 -3.85 -13.69
N ARG A 10 -1.13 -4.96 -13.58
CA ARG A 10 0.08 -5.05 -12.74
C ARG A 10 1.15 -4.06 -13.22
N GLY A 11 1.33 -3.98 -14.53
CA GLY A 11 2.20 -3.04 -15.20
C GLY A 11 1.86 -1.58 -14.89
N ILE A 12 0.59 -1.19 -15.00
CA ILE A 12 0.10 0.17 -14.64
C ILE A 12 0.44 0.48 -13.19
N ALA A 13 0.14 -0.43 -12.25
CA ALA A 13 0.46 -0.22 -10.84
C ALA A 13 1.97 -0.10 -10.57
N ALA A 14 2.79 -0.88 -11.29
CA ALA A 14 4.25 -0.79 -11.21
C ALA A 14 4.77 0.51 -11.85
N GLY A 15 4.17 0.96 -12.96
CA GLY A 15 4.47 2.22 -13.61
C GLY A 15 4.17 3.40 -12.69
N ALA A 16 3.02 3.38 -12.01
CA ALA A 16 2.66 4.38 -11.01
C ALA A 16 3.71 4.50 -9.89
N ALA A 17 4.16 3.36 -9.35
CA ALA A 17 5.22 3.34 -8.35
C ALA A 17 6.55 3.90 -8.88
N GLY A 18 6.89 3.62 -10.14
CA GLY A 18 8.04 4.21 -10.82
C GLY A 18 7.91 5.72 -10.99
N THR A 19 6.75 6.21 -11.45
CA THR A 19 6.48 7.65 -11.60
C THR A 19 6.61 8.36 -10.25
N THR A 20 6.13 7.76 -9.16
CA THR A 20 6.34 8.31 -7.82
C THR A 20 7.83 8.43 -7.47
N ALA A 21 8.63 7.41 -7.76
CA ALA A 21 10.08 7.45 -7.52
C ALA A 21 10.78 8.52 -8.37
N LEU A 22 10.38 8.64 -9.64
CA LEU A 22 10.87 9.68 -10.56
C LEU A 22 10.59 11.07 -10.02
N ASN A 23 9.31 11.37 -9.74
CA ASN A 23 8.89 12.69 -9.25
C ASN A 23 9.57 13.04 -7.94
N ALA A 24 9.64 12.10 -6.99
CA ALA A 24 10.33 12.34 -5.72
C ALA A 24 11.81 12.66 -5.93
N THR A 25 12.47 12.01 -6.89
CA THR A 25 13.89 12.30 -7.21
C THR A 25 14.03 13.68 -7.85
N THR A 26 13.17 14.01 -8.81
CA THR A 26 13.17 15.31 -9.48
C THR A 26 12.87 16.45 -8.50
N GLU A 27 11.93 16.26 -7.58
CA GLU A 27 11.57 17.23 -6.54
C GLU A 27 12.67 17.38 -5.49
N ALA A 28 13.27 16.28 -5.05
CA ALA A 28 14.43 16.34 -4.15
C ALA A 28 15.59 17.08 -4.80
N ASP A 29 15.82 16.85 -6.08
CA ASP A 29 16.84 17.55 -6.86
C ASP A 29 16.61 19.07 -6.92
N MET A 30 15.37 19.48 -7.21
CA MET A 30 14.97 20.89 -7.18
C MET A 30 15.15 21.50 -5.79
N ALA A 31 14.78 20.79 -4.73
CA ALA A 31 14.92 21.26 -3.35
C ALA A 31 16.38 21.39 -2.90
N ILE A 32 17.26 20.46 -3.31
CA ILE A 32 18.68 20.45 -2.92
C ILE A 32 19.48 21.47 -3.73
N ARG A 33 19.29 21.52 -5.05
CA ARG A 33 20.05 22.41 -5.94
C ARG A 33 19.43 23.80 -6.10
N GLY A 34 18.20 24.01 -5.62
CA GLY A 34 17.48 25.29 -5.73
C GLY A 34 17.16 25.69 -7.17
N ARG A 35 17.08 24.73 -8.11
CA ARG A 35 16.79 25.01 -9.52
C ARG A 35 15.27 25.10 -9.76
N PRO A 36 14.81 25.89 -10.75
CA PRO A 36 13.40 25.94 -11.10
C PRO A 36 12.90 24.62 -11.72
N ALA A 37 11.58 24.45 -11.70
CA ALA A 37 10.92 23.42 -12.49
C ALA A 37 11.13 23.66 -13.99
N SER A 38 11.15 22.58 -14.76
CA SER A 38 11.28 22.65 -16.23
C SER A 38 9.95 23.05 -16.86
N ASP A 39 9.99 23.97 -17.82
CA ASP A 39 8.87 24.39 -18.66
C ASP A 39 8.65 23.46 -19.87
N VAL A 40 9.64 22.62 -20.20
CA VAL A 40 9.61 21.71 -21.36
C VAL A 40 8.32 20.87 -21.45
N PRO A 41 7.80 20.25 -20.37
CA PRO A 41 6.54 19.49 -20.47
C PRO A 41 5.33 20.35 -20.87
N ALA A 42 5.27 21.60 -20.38
CA ALA A 42 4.23 22.55 -20.73
C ALA A 42 4.38 23.03 -22.18
N THR A 43 5.61 23.24 -22.65
CA THR A 43 5.90 23.53 -24.06
C THR A 43 5.45 22.40 -24.97
N VAL A 44 5.78 21.14 -24.64
CA VAL A 44 5.33 19.95 -25.39
C VAL A 44 3.79 19.89 -25.44
N ALA A 45 3.12 20.08 -24.31
CA ALA A 45 1.66 20.08 -24.25
C ALA A 45 1.05 21.17 -25.15
N GLY A 46 1.65 22.36 -25.15
CA GLY A 46 1.23 23.48 -25.99
C GLY A 46 1.42 23.18 -27.48
N THR A 47 2.60 22.72 -27.86
CA THR A 47 2.91 22.36 -29.25
C THR A 47 1.99 21.24 -29.76
N LEU A 48 1.69 20.23 -28.94
CA LEU A 48 0.76 19.16 -29.30
C LEU A 48 -0.68 19.66 -29.44
N ALA A 49 -1.12 20.58 -28.57
CA ALA A 49 -2.44 21.20 -28.69
C ALA A 49 -2.57 22.00 -30.00
N ASP A 50 -1.55 22.80 -30.31
CA ASP A 50 -1.50 23.59 -31.55
C ASP A 50 -1.51 22.69 -32.80
N LEU A 51 -0.73 21.59 -32.80
CA LEU A 51 -0.73 20.59 -33.86
C LEU A 51 -2.07 19.87 -34.01
N ALA A 52 -2.81 19.69 -32.92
CA ALA A 52 -4.16 19.13 -32.94
C ALA A 52 -5.24 20.15 -33.34
N GLY A 53 -4.87 21.40 -33.65
CA GLY A 53 -5.80 22.49 -33.94
C GLY A 53 -6.62 22.92 -32.72
N ALA A 54 -6.21 22.52 -31.51
CA ALA A 54 -6.90 22.82 -30.27
C ALA A 54 -6.27 24.04 -29.60
N ARG A 55 -7.09 25.06 -29.30
CA ARG A 55 -6.65 26.19 -28.48
C ARG A 55 -6.89 25.88 -27.01
N VAL A 56 -5.83 25.89 -26.21
CA VAL A 56 -5.94 25.83 -24.74
C VAL A 56 -6.58 27.15 -24.26
N PRO A 57 -7.80 27.10 -23.68
CA PRO A 57 -8.53 28.31 -23.33
C PRO A 57 -7.94 28.99 -22.09
N GLY A 58 -8.37 30.22 -21.82
CA GLY A 58 -8.00 31.01 -20.63
C GLY A 58 -7.18 32.25 -20.97
N ASP A 59 -7.03 33.14 -20.00
CA ASP A 59 -6.08 34.25 -20.10
C ASP A 59 -4.62 33.74 -20.07
N ALA A 60 -3.64 34.64 -20.16
CA ALA A 60 -2.22 34.25 -20.24
C ALA A 60 -1.76 33.40 -19.05
N ARG A 61 -2.26 33.69 -17.84
CA ARG A 61 -1.91 32.96 -16.62
C ARG A 61 -2.64 31.64 -16.57
N GLU A 62 -3.95 31.64 -16.79
CA GLU A 62 -4.77 30.43 -16.80
C GLU A 62 -4.30 29.44 -17.87
N ARG A 63 -3.90 29.93 -19.04
CA ARG A 63 -3.34 29.11 -20.11
C ARG A 63 -2.01 28.47 -19.69
N GLY A 64 -1.14 29.23 -19.02
CA GLY A 64 0.11 28.72 -18.45
C GLY A 64 -0.15 27.58 -17.46
N ASP A 65 -0.99 27.83 -16.46
CA ASP A 65 -1.35 26.84 -15.42
C ASP A 65 -1.95 25.56 -16.02
N ARG A 66 -2.76 25.69 -17.09
CA ARG A 66 -3.33 24.55 -17.82
C ARG A 66 -2.27 23.76 -18.58
N LEU A 67 -1.33 24.43 -19.23
CA LEU A 67 -0.23 23.77 -19.94
C LEU A 67 0.69 23.03 -18.98
N ASP A 68 0.99 23.61 -17.82
CA ASP A 68 1.73 22.94 -16.74
C ASP A 68 1.01 21.67 -16.27
N GLY A 69 -0.30 21.78 -16.02
CA GLY A 69 -1.13 20.63 -15.65
C GLY A 69 -1.17 19.54 -16.73
N LEU A 70 -1.30 19.92 -18.00
CA LEU A 70 -1.29 18.99 -19.12
C LEU A 70 0.07 18.31 -19.30
N GLY A 71 1.17 19.04 -19.12
CA GLY A 71 2.52 18.49 -19.12
C GLY A 71 2.70 17.43 -18.02
N ALA A 72 2.27 17.73 -16.79
CA ALA A 72 2.33 16.79 -15.66
C ALA A 72 1.45 15.54 -15.88
N LEU A 73 0.25 15.71 -16.44
CA LEU A 73 -0.63 14.60 -16.82
C LEU A 73 0.00 13.74 -17.92
N GLY A 74 0.63 14.36 -18.92
CA GLY A 74 1.37 13.69 -19.98
C GLY A 74 2.50 12.81 -19.43
N GLY A 75 3.32 13.35 -18.53
CA GLY A 75 4.38 12.58 -17.86
C GLY A 75 3.84 11.41 -17.05
N THR A 76 2.73 11.62 -16.32
CA THR A 76 2.05 10.54 -15.58
C THR A 76 1.55 9.45 -16.53
N PHE A 77 0.87 9.83 -17.62
CA PHE A 77 0.38 8.91 -18.62
C PHE A 77 1.52 8.08 -19.24
N THR A 78 2.62 8.71 -19.64
CA THR A 78 3.81 8.04 -20.18
C THR A 78 4.34 7.00 -19.18
N GLY A 79 4.50 7.37 -17.90
CA GLY A 79 4.95 6.44 -16.87
C GLY A 79 4.01 5.25 -16.65
N LEU A 80 2.69 5.45 -16.73
CA LEU A 80 1.71 4.36 -16.66
C LEU A 80 1.76 3.46 -17.90
N ALA A 81 1.89 4.05 -19.10
CA ALA A 81 1.92 3.35 -20.38
C ALA A 81 3.17 2.47 -20.50
N VAL A 82 4.34 2.99 -20.12
CA VAL A 82 5.59 2.22 -20.09
C VAL A 82 5.48 1.04 -19.11
N GLY A 83 4.94 1.28 -17.91
CA GLY A 83 4.66 0.22 -16.95
C GLY A 83 3.68 -0.83 -17.48
N ALA A 84 2.58 -0.40 -18.11
CA ALA A 84 1.58 -1.27 -18.72
C ALA A 84 2.19 -2.20 -19.77
N LEU A 85 3.04 -1.65 -20.65
CA LEU A 85 3.77 -2.42 -21.66
C LEU A 85 4.71 -3.43 -21.01
N ALA A 86 5.50 -3.03 -20.01
CA ALA A 86 6.37 -3.94 -19.27
C ALA A 86 5.58 -5.08 -18.61
N GLY A 87 4.39 -4.78 -18.06
CA GLY A 87 3.48 -5.77 -17.50
C GLY A 87 2.90 -6.74 -18.52
N ALA A 88 2.56 -6.24 -19.72
CA ALA A 88 2.12 -7.06 -20.84
C ALA A 88 3.23 -8.01 -21.32
N LEU A 89 4.45 -7.49 -21.54
CA LEU A 89 5.62 -8.28 -21.94
C LEU A 89 5.94 -9.37 -20.91
N ARG A 90 5.85 -9.05 -19.61
CA ARG A 90 6.08 -10.04 -18.55
C ARG A 90 4.99 -11.10 -18.50
N ALA A 91 3.73 -10.75 -18.77
CA ALA A 91 2.64 -11.71 -18.91
C ALA A 91 2.78 -12.59 -20.16
N ALA A 92 3.41 -12.08 -21.22
CA ALA A 92 3.77 -12.83 -22.42
C ALA A 92 5.01 -13.73 -22.24
N GLY A 93 5.66 -13.70 -21.08
CA GLY A 93 6.76 -14.61 -20.73
C GLY A 93 8.14 -13.97 -20.72
N ILE A 94 8.27 -12.68 -21.09
CA ILE A 94 9.57 -11.99 -21.09
C ILE A 94 10.00 -11.70 -19.64
N ARG A 95 11.10 -12.30 -19.21
CA ARG A 95 11.63 -12.17 -17.85
C ARG A 95 13.11 -11.80 -17.90
N LEU A 96 13.38 -10.50 -17.75
CA LEU A 96 14.73 -10.00 -17.65
C LEU A 96 15.22 -10.04 -16.20
N PRO A 97 16.51 -10.37 -15.95
CA PRO A 97 17.09 -10.24 -14.62
C PRO A 97 17.12 -8.76 -14.20
N ALA A 98 17.06 -8.49 -12.89
CA ALA A 98 16.89 -7.12 -12.37
C ALA A 98 17.99 -6.14 -12.83
N VAL A 99 19.23 -6.63 -12.92
CA VAL A 99 20.41 -5.87 -13.38
C VAL A 99 20.22 -5.34 -14.81
N ILE A 100 19.42 -6.01 -15.63
CA ILE A 100 19.15 -5.62 -17.02
C ILE A 100 17.78 -4.95 -17.12
N GLY A 101 16.74 -5.56 -16.53
CA GLY A 101 15.36 -5.15 -16.71
C GLY A 101 15.01 -3.82 -16.05
N GLY A 102 15.67 -3.43 -14.95
CA GLY A 102 15.49 -2.12 -14.33
C GLY A 102 16.06 -0.99 -15.21
N PRO A 103 17.37 -1.01 -15.53
CA PRO A 103 17.99 -0.01 -16.40
C PRO A 103 17.35 0.10 -17.78
N LEU A 104 17.03 -1.02 -18.44
CA LEU A 104 16.37 -0.97 -19.75
C LEU A 104 15.00 -0.31 -19.68
N LEU A 105 14.24 -0.53 -18.60
CA LEU A 105 12.94 0.10 -18.43
C LEU A 105 13.07 1.59 -18.14
N GLY A 106 14.12 2.00 -17.44
CA GLY A 106 14.44 3.41 -17.23
C GLY A 106 14.83 4.09 -18.54
N ALA A 107 15.68 3.47 -19.34
CA ALA A 107 16.04 3.95 -20.67
C ALA A 107 14.84 4.03 -21.61
N ALA A 108 13.92 3.06 -21.55
CA ALA A 108 12.67 3.10 -22.32
C ALA A 108 11.75 4.24 -21.89
N ALA A 109 11.66 4.53 -20.58
CA ALA A 109 10.88 5.65 -20.07
C ALA A 109 11.48 7.00 -20.48
N MET A 110 12.81 7.13 -20.35
CA MET A 110 13.57 8.31 -20.77
C MET A 110 13.36 8.58 -22.26
N ALA A 111 13.54 7.55 -23.11
CA ALA A 111 13.28 7.66 -24.54
C ALA A 111 11.81 8.02 -24.86
N ALA A 112 10.84 7.50 -24.09
CA ALA A 112 9.43 7.83 -24.27
C ALA A 112 9.11 9.28 -23.91
N ALA A 113 9.82 9.87 -22.94
CA ALA A 113 9.69 11.27 -22.57
C ALA A 113 10.43 12.20 -23.55
N ASP A 114 11.64 11.83 -23.96
CA ASP A 114 12.55 12.68 -24.74
C ASP A 114 12.25 12.67 -26.23
N LEU A 115 11.79 11.55 -26.79
CA LEU A 115 11.60 11.45 -28.23
C LEU A 115 10.60 12.48 -28.79
N PRO A 116 9.46 12.77 -28.12
CA PRO A 116 8.59 13.89 -28.51
C PRO A 116 9.31 15.24 -28.44
N ILE A 117 10.08 15.51 -27.38
CA ILE A 117 10.82 16.77 -27.19
C ILE A 117 11.79 17.00 -28.35
N VAL A 118 12.57 15.97 -28.70
CA VAL A 118 13.54 16.02 -29.80
C VAL A 118 12.84 16.19 -31.15
N ARG A 119 11.76 15.44 -31.41
CA ARG A 119 11.04 15.53 -32.69
C ARG A 119 10.32 16.85 -32.90
N LEU A 120 9.89 17.50 -31.83
CA LEU A 120 9.28 18.82 -31.87
C LEU A 120 10.33 19.94 -31.92
N GLY A 121 11.62 19.62 -31.86
CA GLY A 121 12.70 20.61 -31.88
C GLY A 121 12.76 21.48 -30.62
N ILE A 122 12.19 21.01 -29.51
CA ILE A 122 12.14 21.77 -28.24
C ILE A 122 13.48 21.70 -27.51
N SER A 123 14.20 20.58 -27.61
CA SER A 123 15.54 20.41 -27.02
C SER A 123 16.39 19.45 -27.86
N ASP A 124 17.72 19.61 -27.80
CA ASP A 124 18.69 18.71 -28.44
C ASP A 124 19.61 18.08 -27.36
N PRO A 125 19.53 16.75 -27.12
CA PRO A 125 20.38 16.07 -26.13
C PRO A 125 21.88 16.14 -26.44
N ARG A 126 22.26 16.51 -27.67
CA ARG A 126 23.67 16.72 -28.06
C ARG A 126 24.26 18.00 -27.47
N THR A 127 23.42 18.96 -27.11
CA THR A 127 23.86 20.23 -26.52
C THR A 127 23.74 20.24 -25.00
N TRP A 128 23.21 19.17 -24.41
CA TRP A 128 23.02 19.05 -22.96
C TRP A 128 24.35 19.05 -22.22
N THR A 129 24.39 19.77 -21.11
CA THR A 129 25.51 19.69 -20.18
C THR A 129 25.49 18.34 -19.46
N ARG A 130 26.60 17.99 -18.79
CA ARG A 130 26.64 16.79 -17.94
C ARG A 130 25.60 16.85 -16.83
N ALA A 131 25.32 18.04 -16.30
CA ALA A 131 24.32 18.22 -15.26
C ALA A 131 22.91 17.95 -15.78
N ASP A 132 22.60 18.36 -17.01
CA ASP A 132 21.30 18.09 -17.66
C ASP A 132 21.12 16.59 -17.87
N TRP A 133 22.14 15.93 -18.42
CA TRP A 133 22.15 14.47 -18.58
C TRP A 133 21.91 13.72 -17.27
N VAL A 134 22.58 14.13 -16.18
CA VAL A 134 22.39 13.49 -14.88
C VAL A 134 20.99 13.76 -14.32
N SER A 135 20.50 14.99 -14.46
CA SER A 135 19.18 15.41 -13.97
C SER A 135 18.04 14.69 -14.69
N ASP A 136 18.29 14.25 -15.91
CA ASP A 136 17.33 13.47 -16.69
C ASP A 136 17.50 11.96 -16.49
N ALA A 137 18.71 11.43 -16.62
CA ALA A 137 18.94 9.98 -16.57
C ALA A 137 18.70 9.36 -15.19
N VAL A 138 19.03 10.06 -14.09
CA VAL A 138 18.91 9.50 -12.73
C VAL A 138 17.46 9.26 -12.32
N PRO A 139 16.52 10.23 -12.44
CA PRO A 139 15.11 9.98 -12.17
C PRO A 139 14.53 8.85 -13.03
N HIS A 140 14.89 8.77 -14.31
CA HIS A 140 14.44 7.70 -15.21
C HIS A 140 15.01 6.32 -14.85
N LEU A 141 16.27 6.25 -14.42
CA LEU A 141 16.85 5.01 -13.91
C LEU A 141 16.10 4.53 -12.65
N LEU A 142 15.79 5.45 -11.72
CA LEU A 142 15.04 5.13 -10.50
C LEU A 142 13.59 4.73 -10.80
N TYR A 143 12.95 5.35 -11.80
CA TYR A 143 11.68 4.88 -12.36
C TYR A 143 11.80 3.41 -12.79
N GLY A 144 12.77 3.11 -13.66
CA GLY A 144 12.93 1.78 -14.26
C GLY A 144 13.20 0.70 -13.22
N MET A 145 14.10 0.97 -12.27
CA MET A 145 14.41 0.05 -11.16
C MET A 145 13.18 -0.21 -10.29
N THR A 146 12.44 0.84 -9.93
CA THR A 146 11.25 0.73 -9.07
C THR A 146 10.13 -0.03 -9.76
N THR A 147 9.79 0.33 -11.00
CA THR A 147 8.78 -0.37 -11.78
C THR A 147 9.14 -1.84 -11.99
N HIS A 148 10.41 -2.15 -12.32
CA HIS A 148 10.84 -3.53 -12.47
C HIS A 148 10.71 -4.32 -11.17
N ALA A 149 11.14 -3.75 -10.03
CA ALA A 149 11.09 -4.40 -8.73
C ALA A 149 9.64 -4.70 -8.29
N VAL A 150 8.73 -3.74 -8.43
CA VAL A 150 7.31 -3.92 -8.10
C VAL A 150 6.69 -4.99 -9.00
N LEU A 151 6.95 -4.95 -10.30
CA LEU A 151 6.42 -5.93 -11.24
C LEU A 151 6.96 -7.34 -10.93
N ALA A 152 8.26 -7.47 -10.66
CA ALA A 152 8.86 -8.74 -10.29
C ALA A 152 8.27 -9.31 -8.99
N ALA A 153 8.05 -8.46 -7.99
CA ALA A 153 7.43 -8.85 -6.72
C ALA A 153 5.98 -9.32 -6.90
N GLN A 154 5.18 -8.62 -7.72
CA GLN A 154 3.79 -8.99 -8.00
C GLN A 154 3.67 -10.35 -8.67
N PHE A 155 4.51 -10.63 -9.69
CA PHE A 155 4.49 -11.92 -10.38
C PHE A 155 5.04 -13.05 -9.50
N ARG A 156 6.08 -12.81 -8.70
CA ARG A 156 6.57 -13.80 -7.72
C ARG A 156 5.48 -14.17 -6.71
N ALA A 157 4.77 -13.18 -6.17
CA ALA A 157 3.69 -13.41 -5.22
C ALA A 157 2.51 -14.19 -5.83
N ASP A 158 2.26 -14.05 -7.13
CA ASP A 158 1.23 -14.81 -7.85
C ASP A 158 1.64 -16.28 -8.04
N GLU A 159 2.89 -16.52 -8.43
CA GLU A 159 3.44 -17.88 -8.56
C GLU A 159 3.49 -18.60 -7.21
N GLU A 160 3.92 -17.93 -6.14
CA GLU A 160 3.86 -18.47 -4.78
C GLU A 160 2.41 -18.80 -4.36
N ARG A 161 1.43 -17.96 -4.72
CA ARG A 161 0.01 -18.23 -4.44
C ARG A 161 -0.53 -19.43 -5.20
N LYS A 162 -0.10 -19.63 -6.46
CA LYS A 162 -0.47 -20.80 -7.28
C LYS A 162 0.18 -22.05 -6.72
N ALA A 163 1.47 -22.01 -6.40
CA ALA A 163 2.21 -23.12 -5.80
C ALA A 163 1.66 -23.52 -4.42
N GLN A 164 1.12 -22.58 -3.65
CA GLN A 164 0.51 -22.82 -2.33
C GLN A 164 -0.97 -23.25 -2.40
N ARG A 165 -1.57 -23.45 -3.58
CA ARG A 165 -2.92 -24.03 -3.71
C ARG A 165 -2.88 -25.55 -3.51
N GLN A 166 -2.78 -25.99 -2.26
CA GLN A 166 -3.38 -27.27 -1.86
C GLN A 166 -4.92 -27.11 -1.83
N PRO A 167 -5.71 -28.17 -2.11
CA PRO A 167 -7.16 -28.14 -1.91
C PRO A 167 -7.44 -27.88 -0.43
N ARG A 168 -7.85 -26.66 -0.09
CA ARG A 168 -8.24 -26.29 1.27
C ARG A 168 -9.62 -26.90 1.54
N PRO A 169 -9.87 -27.48 2.73
CA PRO A 169 -11.18 -28.05 3.06
C PRO A 169 -12.29 -27.02 2.83
N ASP A 170 -13.40 -27.49 2.25
CA ASP A 170 -14.37 -26.65 1.55
C ASP A 170 -15.17 -25.68 2.43
N ARG A 171 -15.15 -25.81 3.76
CA ARG A 171 -15.81 -24.87 4.68
C ARG A 171 -15.03 -24.70 5.99
N PRO A 172 -14.82 -23.46 6.48
CA PRO A 172 -14.24 -23.25 7.81
C PRO A 172 -15.18 -23.82 8.88
N SER A 173 -14.63 -24.57 9.85
CA SER A 173 -15.41 -25.12 10.95
C SER A 173 -16.02 -23.99 11.81
N ARG A 174 -17.15 -24.27 12.51
CA ARG A 174 -17.76 -23.30 13.45
C ARG A 174 -16.74 -22.76 14.46
N ARG A 175 -15.87 -23.64 14.99
CA ARG A 175 -14.78 -23.26 15.90
C ARG A 175 -13.81 -22.26 15.28
N ALA A 176 -13.44 -22.44 14.00
CA ALA A 176 -12.57 -21.50 13.31
C ALA A 176 -13.23 -20.12 13.11
N LEU A 177 -14.53 -20.10 12.82
CA LEU A 177 -15.31 -18.87 12.73
C LEU A 177 -15.41 -18.16 14.08
N MET A 178 -15.72 -18.88 15.16
CA MET A 178 -15.76 -18.32 16.53
C MET A 178 -14.41 -17.72 16.94
N ARG A 179 -13.30 -18.41 16.65
CA ARG A 179 -11.96 -17.90 16.93
C ARG A 179 -11.65 -16.62 16.13
N ALA A 180 -12.09 -16.55 14.88
CA ALA A 180 -11.93 -15.35 14.07
C ALA A 180 -12.80 -14.17 14.58
N ALA A 181 -14.03 -14.45 14.99
CA ALA A 181 -14.89 -13.47 15.64
C ALA A 181 -14.26 -12.95 16.94
N ALA A 182 -13.68 -13.84 17.76
CA ALA A 182 -12.99 -13.44 18.99
C ALA A 182 -11.75 -12.56 18.72
N LEU A 183 -10.93 -12.88 17.71
CA LEU A 183 -9.80 -12.02 17.29
C LEU A 183 -10.28 -10.66 16.79
N GLY A 184 -11.37 -10.63 16.04
CA GLY A 184 -11.99 -9.41 15.56
C GLY A 184 -12.51 -8.55 16.70
N ALA A 185 -13.30 -9.16 17.60
CA ALA A 185 -13.86 -8.48 18.75
C ALA A 185 -12.76 -7.91 19.66
N ALA A 186 -11.69 -8.67 19.90
CA ALA A 186 -10.51 -8.20 20.64
C ALA A 186 -9.88 -6.97 19.99
N ALA A 187 -9.67 -6.99 18.67
CA ALA A 187 -9.12 -5.86 17.92
C ALA A 187 -10.06 -4.64 17.92
N GLY A 188 -11.38 -4.82 17.94
CA GLY A 188 -12.32 -3.70 18.02
C GLY A 188 -12.32 -3.03 19.41
N CYS A 189 -12.16 -3.81 20.48
CA CYS A 189 -11.97 -3.28 21.84
C CYS A 189 -10.61 -2.56 21.97
N ARG A 190 -9.51 -3.21 21.54
CA ARG A 190 -8.16 -2.65 21.51
C ARG A 190 -7.39 -3.16 20.29
N SER A 191 -6.92 -2.27 19.43
CA SER A 191 -6.45 -2.61 18.08
C SER A 191 -5.33 -3.64 18.08
N SER A 192 -4.38 -3.56 19.03
CA SER A 192 -3.28 -4.53 19.16
C SER A 192 -3.63 -5.87 19.82
N ALA A 193 -4.75 -6.01 20.53
CA ALA A 193 -5.01 -7.15 21.41
C ALA A 193 -4.98 -8.50 20.67
N GLY A 194 -5.62 -8.58 19.51
CA GLY A 194 -5.63 -9.79 18.67
C GLY A 194 -4.23 -10.16 18.14
N LEU A 195 -3.45 -9.16 17.71
CA LEU A 195 -2.11 -9.37 17.16
C LEU A 195 -1.11 -9.79 18.25
N SER A 196 -1.22 -9.19 19.44
CA SER A 196 -0.39 -9.52 20.59
C SER A 196 -0.67 -10.92 21.11
N ALA A 197 -1.94 -11.34 21.18
CA ALA A 197 -2.29 -12.72 21.50
C ALA A 197 -1.75 -13.71 20.46
N LEU A 198 -1.82 -13.37 19.17
CA LEU A 198 -1.22 -14.18 18.11
C LEU A 198 0.30 -14.29 18.27
N ALA A 199 1.00 -13.20 18.56
CA ALA A 199 2.45 -13.20 18.76
C ALA A 199 2.86 -14.09 19.93
N LEU A 200 2.15 -14.04 21.06
CA LEU A 200 2.38 -14.90 22.22
C LEU A 200 2.19 -16.38 21.90
N ARG A 201 1.17 -16.72 21.10
CA ARG A 201 0.84 -18.11 20.71
C ARG A 201 1.60 -18.64 19.50
N SER A 202 2.42 -17.82 18.86
CA SER A 202 3.15 -18.20 17.65
C SER A 202 4.49 -18.88 17.95
N ARG A 203 4.82 -19.89 17.15
CA ARG A 203 6.10 -20.63 17.14
C ARG A 203 6.81 -20.52 15.78
N ARG A 204 8.13 -20.75 15.75
CA ARG A 204 8.97 -20.55 14.55
C ARG A 204 8.56 -21.39 13.33
N TYR A 205 8.02 -22.59 13.55
CA TYR A 205 7.59 -23.47 12.46
C TYR A 205 6.25 -23.06 11.81
N HIS A 206 5.51 -22.11 12.39
CA HIS A 206 4.23 -21.70 11.80
C HIS A 206 4.45 -20.88 10.52
N PRO A 207 3.58 -21.02 9.51
CA PRO A 207 3.75 -20.34 8.24
C PRO A 207 3.51 -18.84 8.33
N GLY A 208 4.22 -18.07 7.50
CA GLY A 208 3.96 -16.65 7.23
C GLY A 208 4.12 -15.74 8.45
N LEU A 209 3.13 -14.85 8.67
CA LEU A 209 3.17 -13.84 9.72
C LEU A 209 3.31 -14.46 11.12
N SER A 210 2.60 -15.55 11.40
CA SER A 210 2.69 -16.24 12.69
C SER A 210 4.14 -16.69 12.98
N GLY A 211 4.84 -17.28 12.01
CA GLY A 211 6.25 -17.64 12.16
C GLY A 211 7.14 -16.43 12.47
N ARG A 212 6.96 -15.32 11.75
CA ARG A 212 7.72 -14.06 11.97
C ARG A 212 7.47 -13.46 13.35
N LEU A 213 6.22 -13.43 13.81
CA LEU A 213 5.83 -12.93 15.15
C LEU A 213 6.41 -13.77 16.29
N SER A 214 6.87 -15.00 16.02
CA SER A 214 7.51 -15.82 17.04
C SER A 214 8.95 -15.39 17.37
N HIS A 215 9.58 -14.54 16.55
CA HIS A 215 10.94 -14.07 16.77
C HIS A 215 11.01 -13.16 18.01
N PRO A 216 11.98 -13.36 18.94
CA PRO A 216 12.05 -12.60 20.20
C PRO A 216 12.05 -11.08 20.01
N ALA A 217 12.84 -10.56 19.06
CA ALA A 217 12.88 -9.14 18.74
C ALA A 217 11.52 -8.61 18.24
N VAL A 218 10.80 -9.40 17.42
CA VAL A 218 9.49 -9.01 16.91
C VAL A 218 8.44 -9.01 18.02
N LYS A 219 8.51 -9.96 18.96
CA LYS A 219 7.66 -9.96 20.16
C LYS A 219 7.91 -8.74 21.04
N ALA A 220 9.19 -8.37 21.24
CA ALA A 220 9.56 -7.19 22.01
C ALA A 220 9.00 -5.92 21.36
N VAL A 221 9.22 -5.73 20.05
CA VAL A 221 8.66 -4.59 19.28
C VAL A 221 7.13 -4.57 19.35
N ASN A 222 6.46 -5.71 19.17
CA ASN A 222 5.00 -5.78 19.27
C ASN A 222 4.49 -5.44 20.70
N GLY A 223 5.22 -5.85 21.73
CA GLY A 223 4.95 -5.48 23.12
C GLY A 223 5.08 -3.97 23.34
N LEU A 224 6.16 -3.36 22.85
CA LEU A 224 6.37 -1.91 22.89
C LEU A 224 5.25 -1.15 22.17
N LEU A 225 4.84 -1.61 20.98
CA LEU A 225 3.74 -1.00 20.22
C LEU A 225 2.39 -1.11 20.97
N THR A 226 2.14 -2.23 21.66
CA THR A 226 0.94 -2.40 22.50
C THR A 226 0.94 -1.42 23.68
N MET A 227 2.10 -1.24 24.34
CA MET A 227 2.23 -0.26 25.42
C MET A 227 2.11 1.18 24.91
N ALA A 228 2.65 1.47 23.72
CA ALA A 228 2.50 2.77 23.09
C ALA A 228 1.02 3.07 22.78
N GLU A 229 0.25 2.10 22.28
CA GLU A 229 -1.19 2.26 22.04
C GLU A 229 -1.95 2.61 23.34
N MET A 230 -1.60 1.99 24.48
CA MET A 230 -2.18 2.33 25.79
C MET A 230 -1.96 3.79 26.21
N GLY A 231 -0.81 4.37 25.85
CA GLY A 231 -0.50 5.77 26.14
C GLY A 231 -1.13 6.74 25.14
N LEU A 232 -1.06 6.42 23.84
CA LEU A 232 -1.57 7.25 22.77
C LEU A 232 -3.10 7.42 22.83
N ASP A 233 -3.83 6.39 23.27
CA ASP A 233 -5.29 6.43 23.45
C ASP A 233 -5.75 7.39 24.58
N LYS A 234 -4.83 7.95 25.36
CA LYS A 234 -5.13 8.96 26.40
C LYS A 234 -4.90 10.39 25.93
N LEU A 235 -4.37 10.60 24.73
CA LEU A 235 -4.12 11.94 24.19
C LEU A 235 -5.42 12.59 23.73
N PRO A 236 -5.61 13.91 23.95
CA PRO A 236 -6.79 14.64 23.48
C PRO A 236 -6.99 14.60 21.96
N SER A 237 -5.92 14.33 21.20
CA SER A 237 -5.91 14.23 19.74
C SER A 237 -6.25 12.83 19.21
N ALA A 238 -6.47 11.84 20.08
CA ALA A 238 -6.80 10.49 19.67
C ALA A 238 -8.18 10.47 18.98
N PRO A 239 -8.28 9.97 17.73
CA PRO A 239 -9.55 9.95 17.02
C PRO A 239 -10.53 8.98 17.71
N PRO A 240 -11.84 9.28 17.72
CA PRO A 240 -12.84 8.36 18.26
C PRO A 240 -12.76 6.98 17.60
N ARG A 241 -12.86 5.90 18.37
CA ARG A 241 -12.76 4.52 17.84
C ARG A 241 -13.83 4.14 16.81
N THR A 242 -14.94 4.86 16.77
CA THR A 242 -16.03 4.70 15.79
C THR A 242 -15.88 5.60 14.56
N SER A 243 -14.99 6.61 14.61
CA SER A 243 -14.64 7.40 13.45
C SER A 243 -13.90 6.54 12.41
N PRO A 244 -13.95 6.89 11.12
CA PRO A 244 -13.20 6.16 10.09
C PRO A 244 -11.70 6.02 10.43
N GLN A 245 -11.06 7.05 10.98
CA GLN A 245 -9.65 7.03 11.35
C GLN A 245 -9.36 6.07 12.52
N GLY A 246 -10.25 5.98 13.50
CA GLY A 246 -10.11 5.06 14.64
C GLY A 246 -10.51 3.62 14.30
N LEU A 247 -11.50 3.43 13.43
CA LEU A 247 -12.04 2.12 13.07
C LEU A 247 -11.17 1.37 12.05
N ALA A 248 -10.64 2.08 11.05
CA ALA A 248 -9.80 1.51 10.00
C ALA A 248 -8.65 0.63 10.52
N PRO A 249 -7.79 1.07 11.47
CA PRO A 249 -6.70 0.24 11.98
C PRO A 249 -7.22 -1.01 12.70
N ARG A 250 -8.32 -0.93 13.46
CA ARG A 250 -8.93 -2.07 14.17
C ARG A 250 -9.40 -3.15 13.20
N VAL A 251 -10.11 -2.74 12.15
CA VAL A 251 -10.60 -3.65 11.09
C VAL A 251 -9.43 -4.25 10.31
N ALA A 252 -8.41 -3.45 9.97
CA ALA A 252 -7.23 -3.91 9.25
C ALA A 252 -6.43 -4.94 10.06
N ILE A 253 -6.15 -4.65 11.34
CA ILE A 253 -5.43 -5.55 12.23
C ILE A 253 -6.24 -6.83 12.48
N ALA A 254 -7.56 -6.74 12.66
CA ALA A 254 -8.45 -7.90 12.76
C ALA A 254 -8.33 -8.81 11.54
N ALA A 255 -8.42 -8.23 10.33
CA ALA A 255 -8.33 -8.97 9.07
C ALA A 255 -6.96 -9.65 8.89
N VAL A 256 -5.87 -8.93 9.19
CA VAL A 256 -4.50 -9.47 9.11
C VAL A 256 -4.31 -10.62 10.09
N THR A 257 -4.74 -10.44 11.34
CA THR A 257 -4.60 -11.43 12.40
C THR A 257 -5.42 -12.69 12.11
N ALA A 258 -6.69 -12.53 11.71
CA ALA A 258 -7.56 -13.66 11.33
C ALA A 258 -7.02 -14.42 10.11
N ARG A 259 -6.46 -13.71 9.13
CA ARG A 259 -5.80 -14.34 7.97
C ARG A 259 -4.55 -15.11 8.37
N ALA A 260 -3.74 -14.57 9.29
CA ALA A 260 -2.54 -15.24 9.79
C ALA A 260 -2.90 -16.53 10.54
N VAL A 261 -3.94 -16.49 11.38
CA VAL A 261 -4.48 -17.67 12.07
C VAL A 261 -5.09 -18.68 11.10
N ALA A 262 -5.88 -18.25 10.12
CA ALA A 262 -6.44 -19.15 9.11
C ALA A 262 -5.35 -19.86 8.30
N ARG A 263 -4.27 -19.15 7.92
CA ARG A 263 -3.09 -19.75 7.27
C ARG A 263 -2.35 -20.70 8.19
N ARG A 264 -2.19 -20.32 9.46
CA ARG A 264 -1.58 -21.16 10.50
C ARG A 264 -2.30 -22.49 10.66
N ASP A 265 -3.62 -22.49 10.52
CA ASP A 265 -4.48 -23.65 10.75
C ASP A 265 -4.89 -24.34 9.42
N GLY A 266 -4.33 -23.92 8.28
CA GLY A 266 -4.53 -24.59 6.99
C GLY A 266 -5.89 -24.36 6.32
N ILE A 267 -6.70 -23.41 6.79
CA ILE A 267 -8.09 -23.19 6.34
C ILE A 267 -8.25 -22.00 5.38
N ARG A 268 -9.37 -21.97 4.63
CA ARG A 268 -9.71 -20.85 3.74
C ARG A 268 -9.96 -19.58 4.56
N SER A 269 -9.16 -18.53 4.32
CA SER A 269 -9.18 -17.31 5.13
C SER A 269 -10.33 -16.35 4.84
N GLY A 270 -11.09 -16.51 3.74
CA GLY A 270 -12.13 -15.56 3.33
C GLY A 270 -13.20 -15.32 4.40
N PRO A 271 -13.99 -16.34 4.78
CA PRO A 271 -15.04 -16.18 5.79
C PRO A 271 -14.51 -15.76 7.17
N PRO A 272 -13.41 -16.33 7.71
CA PRO A 272 -12.79 -15.86 8.95
C PRO A 272 -12.39 -14.37 8.92
N VAL A 273 -11.84 -13.88 7.80
CA VAL A 273 -11.43 -12.47 7.68
C VAL A 273 -12.64 -11.53 7.68
N LEU A 274 -13.69 -11.86 6.94
CA LEU A 274 -14.91 -11.07 6.91
C LEU A 274 -15.58 -11.04 8.29
N LEU A 275 -15.64 -12.19 8.97
CA LEU A 275 -16.22 -12.27 10.30
C LEU A 275 -15.40 -11.51 11.34
N ALA A 276 -14.06 -11.58 11.28
CA ALA A 276 -13.20 -10.80 12.17
C ALA A 276 -13.36 -9.28 11.94
N ALA A 277 -13.44 -8.85 10.68
CA ALA A 277 -13.70 -7.44 10.35
C ALA A 277 -15.06 -6.97 10.89
N ALA A 278 -16.13 -7.75 10.68
CA ALA A 278 -17.45 -7.44 11.20
C ALA A 278 -17.48 -7.40 12.73
N ALA A 279 -16.84 -8.37 13.40
CA ALA A 279 -16.74 -8.41 14.85
C ALA A 279 -15.95 -7.23 15.42
N ALA A 280 -14.88 -6.79 14.75
CA ALA A 280 -14.12 -5.60 15.15
C ALA A 280 -14.96 -4.33 15.07
N THR A 281 -15.73 -4.15 14.00
CA THR A 281 -16.66 -3.02 13.89
C THR A 281 -17.75 -3.05 14.96
N ALA A 282 -18.34 -4.23 15.17
CA ALA A 282 -19.39 -4.40 16.17
C ALA A 282 -18.88 -4.14 17.60
N SER A 283 -17.72 -4.68 17.98
CA SER A 283 -17.17 -4.47 19.33
C SER A 283 -16.65 -3.04 19.53
N ALA A 284 -16.10 -2.38 18.50
CA ALA A 284 -15.72 -0.97 18.59
C ALA A 284 -16.91 -0.06 18.87
N ALA A 285 -18.08 -0.34 18.26
CA ALA A 285 -19.32 0.39 18.53
C ALA A 285 -19.95 0.01 19.88
N ALA A 286 -19.99 -1.29 20.21
CA ALA A 286 -20.55 -1.77 21.47
C ALA A 286 -19.78 -1.25 22.68
N GLY A 287 -18.45 -1.16 22.59
CA GLY A 287 -17.60 -0.62 23.65
C GLY A 287 -17.97 0.80 24.03
N VAL A 288 -18.43 1.65 23.08
CA VAL A 288 -18.85 3.04 23.38
C VAL A 288 -20.05 3.03 24.33
N ARG A 289 -21.08 2.26 23.98
CA ARG A 289 -22.29 2.14 24.80
C ARG A 289 -22.03 1.51 26.16
N LEU A 290 -21.10 0.54 26.21
CA LEU A 290 -20.73 -0.13 27.47
C LEU A 290 -20.02 0.84 28.43
N ARG A 291 -19.17 1.72 27.89
CA ARG A 291 -18.46 2.75 28.65
C ARG A 291 -19.39 3.88 29.12
N GLU A 292 -20.29 4.34 28.26
CA GLU A 292 -21.34 5.30 28.62
C GLU A 292 -22.23 4.73 29.74
N ALA A 293 -22.74 3.51 29.57
CA ALA A 293 -23.60 2.88 30.57
C ALA A 293 -22.88 2.55 31.89
N ALA A 294 -21.55 2.39 31.86
CA ALA A 294 -20.71 2.24 33.05
C ALA A 294 -20.52 3.58 33.77
N ALA A 295 -20.25 4.65 33.02
CA ALA A 295 -20.13 6.00 33.55
C ALA A 295 -21.44 6.46 34.20
N ASP A 296 -22.59 6.22 33.56
CA ASP A 296 -23.90 6.60 34.07
C ASP A 296 -24.26 5.86 35.38
N ARG A 297 -23.88 4.59 35.50
CA ARG A 297 -24.21 3.77 36.69
C ARG A 297 -23.23 3.91 37.84
N MET A 298 -21.95 4.08 37.55
CA MET A 298 -20.87 4.03 38.55
C MET A 298 -20.22 5.40 38.79
N GLY A 299 -20.66 6.44 38.09
CA GLY A 299 -20.09 7.79 38.15
C GLY A 299 -18.67 7.88 37.57
N SER A 300 -18.17 6.82 36.96
CA SER A 300 -16.82 6.74 36.39
C SER A 300 -16.77 5.74 35.24
N ASP A 301 -16.01 6.09 34.22
CA ASP A 301 -15.72 5.25 33.05
C ASP A 301 -14.57 4.23 33.31
N LEU A 302 -13.86 4.35 34.44
CA LEU A 302 -12.71 3.49 34.75
C LEU A 302 -13.08 2.00 34.84
N PRO A 303 -14.15 1.57 35.53
CA PRO A 303 -14.49 0.15 35.62
C PRO A 303 -14.90 -0.43 34.26
N GLY A 304 -15.59 0.35 33.43
CA GLY A 304 -15.94 -0.04 32.05
C GLY A 304 -14.69 -0.24 31.18
N ALA A 305 -13.72 0.66 31.30
CA ALA A 305 -12.44 0.55 30.58
C ALA A 305 -11.64 -0.69 31.00
N LEU A 306 -11.56 -0.99 32.30
CA LEU A 306 -10.86 -2.18 32.81
C LEU A 306 -11.53 -3.48 32.36
N ALA A 307 -12.87 -3.53 32.40
CA ALA A 307 -13.63 -4.68 31.93
C ALA A 307 -13.45 -4.92 30.42
N GLU A 308 -13.43 -3.85 29.62
CA GLU A 308 -13.18 -3.91 28.19
C GLU A 308 -11.77 -4.43 27.87
N ASP A 309 -10.75 -3.95 28.59
CA ASP A 309 -9.36 -4.41 28.42
C ASP A 309 -9.19 -5.90 28.77
N ALA A 310 -9.83 -6.34 29.87
CA ALA A 310 -9.84 -7.75 30.26
C ALA A 310 -10.53 -8.62 29.20
N ALA A 311 -11.69 -8.17 28.68
CA ALA A 311 -12.40 -8.86 27.62
C ALA A 311 -11.56 -8.95 26.33
N ALA A 312 -10.90 -7.85 25.93
CA ALA A 312 -10.04 -7.82 24.77
C ALA A 312 -8.88 -8.81 24.87
N ALA A 313 -8.24 -8.90 26.04
CA ALA A 313 -7.16 -9.84 26.30
C ALA A 313 -7.65 -11.30 26.22
N LEU A 314 -8.76 -11.63 26.87
CA LEU A 314 -9.34 -12.98 26.87
C LEU A 314 -9.77 -13.41 25.46
N LEU A 315 -10.50 -12.56 24.75
CA LEU A 315 -10.94 -12.81 23.37
C LEU A 315 -9.74 -13.02 22.44
N GLY A 316 -8.69 -12.21 22.59
CA GLY A 316 -7.44 -12.38 21.86
C GLY A 316 -6.83 -13.76 22.11
N GLN A 317 -6.71 -14.19 23.37
CA GLN A 317 -6.13 -15.48 23.73
C GLN A 317 -6.95 -16.67 23.19
N VAL A 318 -8.28 -16.62 23.33
CA VAL A 318 -9.19 -17.65 22.81
C VAL A 318 -9.11 -17.74 21.28
N GLY A 319 -9.10 -16.60 20.61
CA GLY A 319 -9.00 -16.53 19.16
C GLY A 319 -7.67 -17.06 18.61
N ALA A 320 -6.57 -16.75 19.31
CA ALA A 320 -5.22 -17.16 18.95
C ALA A 320 -4.87 -18.60 19.36
N ALA A 321 -5.62 -19.23 20.27
CA ALA A 321 -5.46 -20.64 20.65
C ALA A 321 -5.59 -21.58 19.44
N ARG A 322 -5.19 -22.85 19.54
CA ARG A 322 -5.52 -23.87 18.52
C ARG A 322 -6.72 -24.68 18.98
#